data_AF-A0A7W1L6Q9-F1
#
_entry.id   AF-A0A7W1L6Q9-F1
#
_cell.length_a   1.000
_cell.length_b   1.000
_cell.length_c   1.000
_cell.angle_alpha   90.00
_cell.angle_beta   90.00
_cell.angle_gamma   90.00
#
_symmetry.space_group_name_H-M   'P 1'
#
loop_
_entity.id
_entity.type
_entity.pdbx_description
1 polymer ?
#
loop_
_entity_poly.entity_id
_entity_poly.type
_entity_poly.pdbx_seq_one_letter_code
_entity_poly.pdbx_strand_id
1 'polypeptide(L)'
;MTAEAFDSSRAQILDRLDRAYARAAGASITEGNSVRMLLDSQGNFPAWLAAINGAQRYILFESYIFANDAIGRQFIEALAEKARSGVRVHVLYDWFGSHWSRSMWRGLVAAGANVRSFNPPSFDTPLSWLTRDHRKSIVVDGRIGFVSGLCVSSKWQGDSTKRLEAWRDTGIEILGPAVHDLEHAFGQVWTAAGGAQFEIVAKPHPRAGTVRLRVIAGVPNAAGTYRLDLLVASIAREHLWLTDAYFIATAAYTQALSAAARDGVDVRLLVPGASDVPAVSPLSRAGYRPLLEAGVRVFEWNGTMLHAKTAVADRLWARVGSTNLNLASWMANYELDVAVEDDQFAEVMADQYERDLANATEIILTPRNRVQRTDPKGIAAADEHPGNPRRAIAGSAGRAAAGAVSVGSALGAALTNRRKLGPAEAGLLTTMSAFTVVIALIAALWPRVLAWPIAALAIWFGVAWGIKAFSLWRARGARHRQRKAERARLGVGGPRV
;
A
#
# COMPACT_ATOMS: atom_id res chain seq x y z
N MET A 1 -22.01 6.27 41.72
CA MET A 1 -20.69 5.97 41.12
C MET A 1 -19.74 7.08 41.54
N THR A 2 -18.62 6.76 42.18
CA THR A 2 -17.61 7.76 42.58
C THR A 2 -16.82 8.22 41.35
N ALA A 3 -16.21 9.40 41.39
CA ALA A 3 -15.35 9.92 40.31
C ALA A 3 -14.22 8.92 39.96
N GLU A 4 -13.63 8.27 40.97
CA GLU A 4 -12.61 7.23 40.79
C GLU A 4 -13.14 5.99 40.04
N ALA A 5 -14.38 5.56 40.29
CA ALA A 5 -14.98 4.44 39.56
C ALA A 5 -15.27 4.80 38.09
N PHE A 6 -15.60 6.07 37.83
CA PHE A 6 -15.80 6.58 36.47
C PHE A 6 -14.46 6.68 35.71
N ASP A 7 -13.41 7.19 36.34
CA ASP A 7 -12.06 7.27 35.76
C ASP A 7 -11.46 5.89 35.49
N SER A 8 -11.65 4.94 36.41
CA SER A 8 -11.27 3.53 36.20
C SER A 8 -12.01 2.90 35.02
N SER A 9 -13.31 3.20 34.84
CA SER A 9 -14.09 2.65 33.72
C SER A 9 -13.65 3.26 32.39
N ARG A 10 -13.39 4.57 32.35
CA ARG A 10 -12.87 5.27 31.17
C ARG A 10 -11.50 4.74 30.75
N ALA A 11 -10.58 4.54 31.69
CA ALA A 11 -9.26 3.97 31.41
C ALA A 11 -9.37 2.55 30.81
N GLN A 12 -10.28 1.72 31.32
CA GLN A 12 -10.52 0.40 30.75
C GLN A 12 -11.10 0.44 29.32
N ILE A 13 -11.94 1.43 29.01
CA ILE A 13 -12.46 1.62 27.65
C ILE A 13 -11.33 2.02 26.71
N LEU A 14 -10.47 2.96 27.12
CA LEU A 14 -9.31 3.38 26.32
C LEU A 14 -8.35 2.21 26.05
N ASP A 15 -8.02 1.37 27.05
CA ASP A 15 -7.22 0.15 26.84
C ASP A 15 -7.85 -0.80 25.81
N ARG A 16 -9.18 -0.98 25.86
CA ARG A 16 -9.90 -1.83 24.91
C ARG A 16 -9.87 -1.27 23.49
N LEU A 17 -9.97 0.05 23.35
CA LEU A 17 -9.84 0.73 22.05
C LEU A 17 -8.42 0.61 21.50
N ASP A 18 -7.41 0.86 22.33
CA ASP A 18 -6.01 0.68 21.96
C ASP A 18 -5.72 -0.76 21.51
N ARG A 19 -6.32 -1.75 22.17
CA ARG A 19 -6.25 -3.16 21.78
C ARG A 19 -6.96 -3.44 20.46
N ALA A 20 -8.09 -2.80 20.19
CA ALA A 20 -8.78 -2.93 18.92
C ALA A 20 -7.93 -2.36 17.78
N TYR A 21 -7.33 -1.18 17.99
CA TYR A 21 -6.40 -0.55 17.06
C TYR A 21 -5.19 -1.44 16.80
N ALA A 22 -4.59 -1.98 17.86
CA ALA A 22 -3.42 -2.85 17.74
C ALA A 22 -3.72 -4.12 16.94
N ARG A 23 -4.89 -4.74 17.17
CA ARG A 23 -5.33 -5.91 16.41
C ARG A 23 -5.64 -5.59 14.96
N ALA A 24 -6.27 -4.45 14.70
CA ALA A 24 -6.62 -4.00 13.36
C ALA A 24 -5.38 -3.66 12.54
N ALA A 25 -4.48 -2.85 13.09
CA ALA A 25 -3.22 -2.51 12.44
C ALA A 25 -2.26 -3.70 12.35
N GLY A 26 -2.31 -4.63 13.30
CA GLY A 26 -1.26 -5.63 13.50
C GLY A 26 0.01 -5.04 14.11
N ALA A 27 -0.10 -3.91 14.82
CA ALA A 27 1.00 -3.14 15.38
C ALA A 27 0.59 -2.53 16.73
N SER A 28 1.43 -2.65 17.76
CA SER A 28 1.20 -2.03 19.06
C SER A 28 1.51 -0.54 19.03
N ILE A 29 0.91 0.23 19.95
CA ILE A 29 1.30 1.63 20.16
C ILE A 29 2.66 1.68 20.84
N THR A 30 3.54 2.51 20.30
CA THR A 30 4.86 2.80 20.86
C THR A 30 4.87 4.27 21.30
N GLU A 31 5.22 4.52 22.56
CA GLU A 31 5.26 5.86 23.15
C GLU A 31 6.68 6.40 23.25
N GLY A 32 6.81 7.70 23.53
CA GLY A 32 8.11 8.31 23.83
C GLY A 32 8.89 8.76 22.59
N ASN A 33 8.20 9.01 21.48
CA ASN A 33 8.82 9.35 20.19
C ASN A 33 8.80 10.86 19.93
N SER A 34 9.60 11.28 18.96
CA SER A 34 9.49 12.57 18.28
C SER A 34 9.32 12.30 16.80
N VAL A 35 8.36 12.97 16.16
CA VAL A 35 8.07 12.82 14.74
C VAL A 35 8.09 14.19 14.08
N ARG A 36 8.76 14.27 12.92
CA ARG A 36 8.85 15.50 12.14
C ARG A 36 8.43 15.21 10.70
N MET A 37 7.47 15.98 10.19
CA MET A 37 7.06 15.91 8.78
C MET A 37 8.19 16.43 7.88
N LEU A 38 8.45 15.72 6.78
CA LEU A 38 9.37 16.09 5.73
C LEU A 38 8.60 16.23 4.41
N LEU A 39 8.63 17.43 3.84
CA LEU A 39 7.89 17.75 2.63
C LEU A 39 8.74 17.56 1.38
N ASP A 40 8.23 16.79 0.42
CA ASP A 40 8.79 16.58 -0.92
C ASP A 40 10.27 16.16 -0.90
N SER A 41 10.93 16.18 -2.06
CA SER A 41 12.36 15.86 -2.13
C SER A 41 13.23 16.87 -1.37
N GLN A 42 12.80 18.14 -1.32
CA GLN A 42 13.54 19.23 -0.70
C GLN A 42 13.69 19.06 0.81
N GLY A 43 12.70 18.50 1.49
CA GLY A 43 12.79 18.15 2.92
C GLY A 43 13.38 16.76 3.15
N ASN A 44 13.00 15.77 2.33
CA ASN A 44 13.39 14.37 2.56
C ASN A 44 14.86 14.09 2.20
N PHE A 45 15.31 14.41 0.99
CA PHE A 45 16.63 13.98 0.52
C PHE A 45 17.78 14.58 1.34
N PRO A 46 17.78 15.88 1.69
CA PRO A 46 18.81 16.43 2.56
C PRO A 46 18.83 15.79 3.95
N ALA A 47 17.67 15.53 4.55
CA ALA A 47 17.58 14.87 5.85
C ALA A 47 18.13 13.44 5.80
N TRP A 48 17.78 12.68 4.77
CA TRP A 48 18.27 11.31 4.57
C TRP A 48 19.78 11.28 4.35
N LEU A 49 20.31 12.16 3.49
CA LEU A 49 21.74 12.26 3.22
C LEU A 49 22.52 12.70 4.47
N ALA A 50 21.99 13.66 5.25
CA ALA A 50 22.59 14.07 6.50
C ALA A 50 22.68 12.91 7.51
N ALA A 51 21.61 12.12 7.64
CA ALA A 51 21.61 10.94 8.50
C ALA A 51 22.60 9.88 8.01
N ILE A 52 22.62 9.56 6.71
CA ILE A 52 23.57 8.63 6.09
C ILE A 52 25.01 9.09 6.34
N ASN A 53 25.30 10.36 6.09
CA ASN A 53 26.62 10.96 6.30
C ASN A 53 27.03 11.01 7.79
N GLY A 54 26.05 11.02 8.71
CA GLY A 54 26.28 10.93 10.15
C GLY A 54 26.43 9.51 10.69
N ALA A 55 26.18 8.47 9.88
CA ALA A 55 26.16 7.08 10.35
C ALA A 55 27.52 6.61 10.89
N GLN A 56 27.48 5.85 11.98
CA GLN A 56 28.64 5.33 12.70
C GLN A 56 28.68 3.80 12.81
N ARG A 57 27.53 3.12 12.75
CA ARG A 57 27.42 1.68 13.03
C ARG A 57 26.78 0.91 11.89
N TYR A 58 25.62 1.35 11.42
CA TYR A 58 24.92 0.72 10.30
C TYR A 58 23.85 1.62 9.68
N ILE A 59 23.53 1.29 8.43
CA ILE A 59 22.45 1.90 7.66
C ILE A 59 21.59 0.76 7.12
N LEU A 60 20.29 0.82 7.36
CA LEU A 60 19.27 -0.02 6.73
C LEU A 60 18.50 0.86 5.75
N PHE A 61 18.46 0.52 4.48
CA PHE A 61 17.77 1.31 3.46
C PHE A 61 16.95 0.39 2.57
N GLU A 62 15.64 0.54 2.58
CA GLU A 62 14.73 -0.07 1.59
C GLU A 62 14.09 0.98 0.68
N SER A 63 13.98 0.67 -0.61
CA SER A 63 13.24 1.51 -1.57
C SER A 63 12.71 0.69 -2.75
N TYR A 64 11.48 0.99 -3.17
CA TYR A 64 10.88 0.42 -4.38
C TYR A 64 11.62 0.83 -5.65
N ILE A 65 11.76 2.15 -5.89
CA ILE A 65 12.53 2.70 -7.01
C ILE A 65 13.84 3.28 -6.49
N PHE A 66 14.92 2.90 -7.15
CA PHE A 66 16.22 3.49 -7.02
C PHE A 66 16.80 3.68 -8.42
N ALA A 67 16.62 4.88 -8.97
CA ALA A 67 16.92 5.18 -10.36
C ALA A 67 18.41 5.47 -10.58
N ASN A 68 18.98 5.06 -11.72
CA ASN A 68 20.34 5.43 -12.11
C ASN A 68 20.41 6.84 -12.71
N ASP A 69 20.00 7.83 -11.92
CA ASP A 69 20.05 9.25 -12.26
C ASP A 69 20.98 10.02 -11.29
N ALA A 70 20.98 11.34 -11.37
CA ALA A 70 21.86 12.18 -10.54
C ALA A 70 21.59 11.98 -9.03
N ILE A 71 20.33 11.81 -8.64
CA ILE A 71 19.95 11.57 -7.25
C ILE A 71 20.36 10.18 -6.82
N GLY A 72 20.05 9.16 -7.61
CA GLY A 72 20.49 7.80 -7.29
C GLY A 72 22.00 7.69 -7.11
N ARG A 73 22.78 8.31 -8.01
CA ARG A 73 24.25 8.31 -7.89
C ARG A 73 24.74 9.03 -6.62
N GLN A 74 24.09 10.12 -6.22
CA GLN A 74 24.42 10.82 -4.98
C GLN A 74 24.23 9.93 -3.74
N PHE A 75 23.09 9.22 -3.66
CA PHE A 75 22.85 8.29 -2.56
C PHE A 75 23.81 7.09 -2.59
N ILE A 76 24.09 6.53 -3.76
CA ILE A 76 25.04 5.42 -3.91
C ILE A 76 26.44 5.83 -3.43
N GLU A 77 26.90 7.03 -3.78
CA GLU A 77 28.22 7.50 -3.34
C GLU A 77 28.28 7.67 -1.82
N ALA A 78 27.27 8.30 -1.21
CA ALA A 78 27.21 8.48 0.25
C ALA A 78 27.20 7.12 0.98
N LEU A 79 26.42 6.16 0.48
CA LEU A 79 26.37 4.79 1.03
C LEU A 79 27.69 4.05 0.83
N ALA A 80 28.34 4.20 -0.33
CA ALA A 80 29.62 3.58 -0.64
C ALA A 80 30.74 4.14 0.23
N GLU A 81 30.77 5.46 0.46
CA GLU A 81 31.70 6.09 1.39
C GLU A 81 31.56 5.52 2.79
N LYS A 82 30.31 5.37 3.27
CA LYS A 82 30.05 4.77 4.58
C LYS A 82 30.48 3.33 4.68
N ALA A 83 30.17 2.51 3.67
CA ALA A 83 30.62 1.14 3.60
C ALA A 83 32.16 1.04 3.65
N ARG A 84 32.88 1.89 2.88
CA ARG A 84 34.36 1.96 2.90
C ARG A 84 34.92 2.40 4.25
N SER A 85 34.20 3.23 4.99
CA SER A 85 34.58 3.66 6.35
C SER A 85 34.30 2.60 7.43
N GLY A 86 33.77 1.43 7.08
CA GLY A 86 33.48 0.33 8.00
C GLY A 86 32.08 0.33 8.60
N VAL A 87 31.20 1.25 8.18
CA VAL A 87 29.78 1.24 8.57
C VAL A 87 29.07 0.09 7.84
N ARG A 88 28.27 -0.70 8.56
CA ARG A 88 27.51 -1.81 7.94
C ARG A 88 26.33 -1.26 7.14
N VAL A 89 26.45 -1.25 5.82
CA VAL A 89 25.40 -0.77 4.93
C VAL A 89 24.59 -1.95 4.40
N HIS A 90 23.27 -1.93 4.62
CA HIS A 90 22.31 -2.91 4.13
C HIS A 90 21.28 -2.21 3.25
N VAL A 91 21.25 -2.56 1.97
CA VAL A 91 20.31 -1.99 0.99
C VAL A 91 19.42 -3.07 0.43
N LEU A 92 18.12 -2.85 0.52
CA LEU A 92 17.08 -3.65 -0.10
C LEU A 92 16.42 -2.84 -1.21
N TYR A 93 16.29 -3.43 -2.40
CA TYR A 93 15.58 -2.80 -3.51
C TYR A 93 14.58 -3.75 -4.16
N ASP A 94 13.45 -3.24 -4.62
CA ASP A 94 12.51 -4.06 -5.39
C ASP A 94 13.01 -4.33 -6.81
N TRP A 95 12.99 -5.59 -7.23
CA TRP A 95 13.45 -5.97 -8.57
C TRP A 95 12.67 -5.25 -9.68
N PHE A 96 11.35 -5.21 -9.62
CA PHE A 96 10.54 -4.62 -10.68
C PHE A 96 10.81 -3.12 -10.80
N GLY A 97 10.82 -2.42 -9.67
CA GLY A 97 11.08 -0.97 -9.63
C GLY A 97 12.52 -0.57 -9.98
N SER A 98 13.51 -1.44 -9.73
CA SER A 98 14.93 -1.05 -9.75
C SER A 98 15.89 -1.98 -10.53
N HIS A 99 15.39 -2.96 -11.30
CA HIS A 99 16.26 -3.88 -12.05
C HIS A 99 17.10 -3.21 -13.16
N TRP A 100 16.75 -1.99 -13.57
CA TRP A 100 17.48 -1.18 -14.54
C TRP A 100 18.78 -0.59 -13.97
N SER A 101 18.94 -0.60 -12.64
CA SER A 101 20.05 0.04 -11.89
C SER A 101 21.20 -0.90 -11.54
N ARG A 102 21.30 -2.06 -12.23
CA ARG A 102 22.27 -3.14 -11.92
C ARG A 102 23.73 -2.72 -11.81
N SER A 103 24.18 -1.73 -12.59
CA SER A 103 25.56 -1.25 -12.52
C SER A 103 25.88 -0.57 -11.19
N MET A 104 24.95 0.25 -10.67
CA MET A 104 25.12 0.95 -9.40
C MET A 104 25.24 -0.03 -8.22
N TRP A 105 24.42 -1.09 -8.23
CA TRP A 105 24.44 -2.11 -7.17
C TRP A 105 25.78 -2.84 -7.09
N ARG A 106 26.42 -3.13 -8.24
CA ARG A 106 27.75 -3.74 -8.26
C ARG A 106 28.81 -2.85 -7.62
N GLY A 107 28.78 -1.55 -7.91
CA GLY A 107 29.70 -0.58 -7.30
C GLY A 107 29.52 -0.50 -5.78
N LEU A 108 28.27 -0.48 -5.32
CA LEU A 108 27.97 -0.43 -3.90
C LEU A 108 28.39 -1.72 -3.15
N VAL A 109 28.20 -2.90 -3.76
CA VAL A 109 28.72 -4.17 -3.22
C VAL A 109 30.24 -4.17 -3.18
N ALA A 110 30.92 -3.68 -4.23
CA ALA A 110 32.37 -3.59 -4.26
C ALA A 110 32.93 -2.62 -3.19
N ALA A 111 32.15 -1.63 -2.77
CA ALA A 111 32.48 -0.74 -1.66
C ALA A 111 32.29 -1.38 -0.26
N GLY A 112 31.79 -2.62 -0.19
CA GLY A 112 31.60 -3.37 1.06
C GLY A 112 30.18 -3.40 1.60
N ALA A 113 29.20 -2.85 0.87
CA ALA A 113 27.80 -2.88 1.29
C ALA A 113 27.14 -4.24 1.00
N ASN A 114 26.12 -4.55 1.79
CA ASN A 114 25.25 -5.70 1.57
C ASN A 114 24.03 -5.25 0.78
N VAL A 115 23.86 -5.73 -0.45
CA VAL A 115 22.74 -5.34 -1.32
C VAL A 115 21.89 -6.57 -1.65
N ARG A 116 20.57 -6.45 -1.53
CA ARG A 116 19.61 -7.51 -1.84
C ARG A 116 18.51 -7.02 -2.78
N SER A 117 18.16 -7.87 -3.74
CA SER A 117 17.03 -7.67 -4.64
C SER A 117 15.82 -8.41 -4.08
N PHE A 118 14.72 -7.70 -3.88
CA PHE A 118 13.46 -8.30 -3.46
C PHE A 118 12.71 -8.92 -4.66
N ASN A 119 12.35 -10.20 -4.50
CA ASN A 119 11.57 -11.01 -5.44
C ASN A 119 11.90 -10.82 -6.94
N PRO A 120 13.15 -11.08 -7.38
CA PRO A 120 13.46 -11.24 -8.80
C PRO A 120 12.75 -12.48 -9.38
N PRO A 121 12.41 -12.51 -10.69
CA PRO A 121 11.89 -13.69 -11.34
C PRO A 121 12.78 -14.90 -11.10
N SER A 122 12.20 -15.99 -10.61
CA SER A 122 12.89 -17.24 -10.30
C SER A 122 12.00 -18.43 -10.64
N PHE A 123 12.61 -19.49 -11.16
CA PHE A 123 11.92 -20.75 -11.43
C PHE A 123 11.52 -21.48 -10.14
N ASP A 124 12.21 -21.25 -9.02
CA ASP A 124 11.88 -21.89 -7.73
C ASP A 124 10.60 -21.32 -7.09
N THR A 125 10.28 -20.06 -7.43
CA THR A 125 9.11 -19.31 -6.96
C THR A 125 8.47 -18.53 -8.11
N PRO A 126 7.78 -19.20 -9.06
CA PRO A 126 7.40 -18.61 -10.34
C PRO A 126 6.40 -17.44 -10.27
N LEU A 127 5.75 -17.23 -9.12
CA LEU A 127 4.77 -16.16 -8.89
C LEU A 127 5.23 -15.13 -7.84
N SER A 128 6.40 -15.31 -7.19
CA SER A 128 6.88 -14.37 -6.17
C SER A 128 7.11 -12.97 -6.73
N TRP A 129 7.42 -12.88 -8.02
CA TRP A 129 7.62 -11.61 -8.71
C TRP A 129 6.36 -10.73 -8.76
N LEU A 130 5.16 -11.26 -8.49
CA LEU A 130 3.92 -10.48 -8.44
C LEU A 130 3.79 -9.65 -7.15
N THR A 131 4.32 -10.15 -6.03
CA THR A 131 4.38 -9.42 -4.77
C THR A 131 5.59 -8.50 -4.77
N ARG A 132 5.38 -7.21 -4.51
CA ARG A 132 6.43 -6.19 -4.52
C ARG A 132 6.75 -5.70 -3.11
N ASP A 133 7.99 -5.28 -2.93
CA ASP A 133 8.38 -4.46 -1.78
C ASP A 133 8.16 -3.00 -2.15
N HIS A 134 7.05 -2.45 -1.68
CA HIS A 134 6.67 -1.08 -1.98
C HIS A 134 7.01 -0.12 -0.82
N ARG A 135 7.78 -0.59 0.17
CA ARG A 135 8.22 0.25 1.28
C ARG A 135 9.32 1.22 0.86
N LYS A 136 9.40 2.36 1.55
CA LYS A 136 10.56 3.26 1.50
C LYS A 136 10.89 3.68 2.91
N SER A 137 11.99 3.15 3.44
CA SER A 137 12.44 3.46 4.78
C SER A 137 13.95 3.46 4.89
N ILE A 138 14.44 4.27 5.84
CA ILE A 138 15.86 4.38 6.16
C ILE A 138 15.96 4.34 7.68
N VAL A 139 16.84 3.49 8.21
CA VAL A 139 17.22 3.51 9.63
C VAL A 139 18.72 3.69 9.71
N VAL A 140 19.16 4.66 10.50
CA VAL A 140 20.58 4.91 10.77
C VAL A 140 20.88 4.68 12.24
N ASP A 141 21.81 3.77 12.48
CA ASP A 141 22.33 3.41 13.80
C ASP A 141 21.25 3.06 14.84
N GLY A 142 20.02 2.68 14.44
CA GLY A 142 18.91 2.46 15.37
C GLY A 142 18.55 3.71 16.19
N ARG A 143 18.96 4.90 15.74
CA ARG A 143 18.74 6.19 16.41
C ARG A 143 17.70 7.04 15.72
N ILE A 144 17.72 7.01 14.39
CA ILE A 144 16.84 7.81 13.54
C ILE A 144 16.27 6.92 12.44
N GLY A 145 14.98 7.06 12.20
CA GLY A 145 14.23 6.36 11.18
C GLY A 145 13.51 7.33 10.25
N PHE A 146 13.33 6.93 9.00
CA PHE A 146 12.54 7.66 8.01
C PHE A 146 11.55 6.72 7.35
N VAL A 147 10.33 7.19 7.14
CA VAL A 147 9.29 6.49 6.35
C VAL A 147 8.70 7.49 5.37
N SER A 148 8.48 7.07 4.12
CA SER A 148 8.08 8.00 3.07
C SER A 148 7.29 7.36 1.94
N GLY A 149 6.55 8.18 1.19
CA GLY A 149 6.03 7.84 -0.14
C GLY A 149 7.07 8.01 -1.26
N LEU A 150 8.16 8.75 -1.00
CA LEU A 150 9.19 9.09 -1.97
C LEU A 150 10.11 7.92 -2.31
N CYS A 151 10.46 7.79 -3.59
CA CYS A 151 11.56 6.93 -4.04
C CYS A 151 12.83 7.73 -4.34
N VAL A 152 13.94 7.03 -4.57
CA VAL A 152 15.21 7.65 -4.95
C VAL A 152 15.25 7.84 -6.47
N SER A 153 14.83 9.02 -6.93
CA SER A 153 14.92 9.44 -8.33
C SER A 153 14.81 10.95 -8.49
N SER A 154 15.42 11.49 -9.55
CA SER A 154 15.29 12.88 -9.96
C SER A 154 13.85 13.29 -10.29
N LYS A 155 12.93 12.34 -10.55
CA LYS A 155 11.50 12.63 -10.75
C LYS A 155 10.90 13.46 -9.60
N TRP A 156 11.29 13.17 -8.36
CA TRP A 156 10.80 13.90 -7.18
C TRP A 156 11.39 15.31 -7.02
N GLN A 157 12.43 15.67 -7.76
CA GLN A 157 12.95 17.05 -7.80
C GLN A 157 12.35 17.88 -8.93
N GLY A 158 11.73 17.24 -9.92
CA GLY A 158 11.34 17.92 -11.15
C GLY A 158 12.53 18.25 -12.05
N ASP A 159 12.27 19.00 -13.11
CA ASP A 159 13.24 19.46 -14.09
C ASP A 159 12.78 20.82 -14.64
N SER A 160 13.39 21.89 -14.13
CA SER A 160 13.05 23.27 -14.53
C SER A 160 13.33 23.54 -16.01
N THR A 161 14.31 22.86 -16.61
CA THR A 161 14.63 22.99 -18.05
C THR A 161 13.51 22.46 -18.93
N LYS A 162 12.73 21.50 -18.41
CA LYS A 162 11.57 20.90 -19.07
C LYS A 162 10.23 21.41 -18.52
N ARG A 163 10.25 22.42 -17.63
CA ARG A 163 9.07 22.93 -16.92
C ARG A 163 8.28 21.82 -16.21
N LEU A 164 9.00 20.82 -15.67
CA LEU A 164 8.43 19.78 -14.84
C LEU A 164 8.62 20.17 -13.38
N GLU A 165 7.52 20.46 -12.69
CA GLU A 165 7.53 20.67 -11.24
C GLU A 165 7.93 19.39 -10.50
N ALA A 166 8.45 19.57 -9.29
CA ALA A 166 8.73 18.47 -8.36
C ALA A 166 7.43 17.73 -8.00
N TRP A 167 7.54 16.42 -7.78
CA TRP A 167 6.41 15.63 -7.30
C TRP A 167 6.10 16.00 -5.85
N ARG A 168 4.81 16.21 -5.56
CA ARG A 168 4.30 16.45 -4.21
C ARG A 168 4.18 15.12 -3.46
N ASP A 169 4.94 14.95 -2.39
CA ASP A 169 4.98 13.71 -1.60
C ASP A 169 5.39 13.96 -0.14
N THR A 170 5.01 13.09 0.79
CA THR A 170 5.20 13.31 2.23
C THR A 170 6.00 12.17 2.85
N GLY A 171 7.00 12.52 3.66
CA GLY A 171 7.71 11.60 4.52
C GLY A 171 7.75 12.09 5.96
N ILE A 172 8.28 11.26 6.84
CA ILE A 172 8.49 11.58 8.24
C ILE A 172 9.86 11.12 8.71
N GLU A 173 10.42 11.88 9.64
CA GLU A 173 11.57 11.52 10.47
C GLU A 173 11.08 11.11 11.86
N ILE A 174 11.66 10.03 12.39
CA ILE A 174 11.28 9.45 13.68
C ILE A 174 12.52 9.29 14.54
N LEU A 175 12.42 9.79 15.77
CA LEU A 175 13.36 9.54 16.85
C LEU A 175 12.62 8.86 18.01
N GLY A 176 13.30 7.96 18.71
CA GLY A 176 12.75 7.30 19.89
C GLY A 176 12.49 5.80 19.70
N PRO A 177 11.70 5.19 20.61
CA PRO A 177 11.52 3.74 20.63
C PRO A 177 10.97 3.10 19.35
N ALA A 178 10.15 3.82 18.58
CA ALA A 178 9.56 3.31 17.34
C ALA A 178 10.58 3.04 16.23
N VAL A 179 11.81 3.55 16.33
CA VAL A 179 12.89 3.20 15.38
C VAL A 179 13.16 1.68 15.43
N HIS A 180 12.98 1.05 16.59
CA HIS A 180 13.10 -0.41 16.73
C HIS A 180 12.12 -1.18 15.85
N ASP A 181 10.88 -0.69 15.76
CA ASP A 181 9.84 -1.32 14.96
C ASP A 181 10.17 -1.23 13.46
N LEU A 182 10.84 -0.15 13.02
CA LEU A 182 11.36 -0.01 11.66
C LEU A 182 12.50 -1.00 11.37
N GLU A 183 13.41 -1.21 12.33
CA GLU A 183 14.48 -2.21 12.18
C GLU A 183 13.92 -3.62 12.05
N HIS A 184 12.89 -3.94 12.85
CA HIS A 184 12.18 -5.20 12.75
C HIS A 184 11.46 -5.34 11.41
N ALA A 185 10.79 -4.28 10.93
CA ALA A 185 10.13 -4.27 9.64
C ALA A 185 11.12 -4.53 8.49
N PHE A 186 12.27 -3.87 8.49
CA PHE A 186 13.35 -4.09 7.52
C PHE A 186 13.90 -5.51 7.60
N GLY A 187 14.20 -5.99 8.82
CA GLY A 187 14.77 -7.33 9.05
C GLY A 187 13.89 -8.44 8.49
N GLN A 188 12.56 -8.30 8.59
CA GLN A 188 11.62 -9.26 8.00
C GLN A 188 11.77 -9.37 6.49
N VAL A 189 11.81 -8.25 5.77
CA VAL A 189 11.90 -8.24 4.30
C VAL A 189 13.31 -8.64 3.85
N TRP A 190 14.33 -8.25 4.60
CA TRP A 190 15.71 -8.68 4.37
C TRP A 190 15.86 -10.20 4.42
N THR A 191 15.31 -10.85 5.45
CA THR A 191 15.30 -12.32 5.55
C THR A 191 14.46 -12.95 4.43
N ALA A 192 13.31 -12.36 4.09
CA ALA A 192 12.51 -12.82 2.95
C ALA A 192 13.27 -12.73 1.60
N ALA A 193 14.17 -11.77 1.45
CA ALA A 193 15.07 -11.62 0.31
C ALA A 193 16.34 -12.53 0.38
N GLY A 194 16.39 -13.48 1.32
CA GLY A 194 17.49 -14.43 1.49
C GLY A 194 18.70 -13.87 2.23
N GLY A 195 18.54 -12.74 2.93
CA GLY A 195 19.53 -12.21 3.86
C GLY A 195 19.58 -13.00 5.16
N ALA A 196 20.77 -13.05 5.79
CA ALA A 196 20.89 -13.58 7.15
C ALA A 196 20.10 -12.70 8.13
N GLN A 197 19.52 -13.31 9.15
CA GLN A 197 18.82 -12.58 10.21
C GLN A 197 19.78 -11.63 10.92
N PHE A 198 19.34 -10.40 11.14
CA PHE A 198 20.09 -9.43 11.93
C PHE A 198 19.94 -9.72 13.42
N GLU A 199 21.05 -9.69 14.15
CA GLU A 199 20.98 -9.38 15.58
C GLU A 199 20.75 -7.87 15.72
N ILE A 200 19.47 -7.48 15.79
CA ILE A 200 19.11 -6.16 16.30
C ILE A 200 19.43 -6.22 17.79
N VAL A 201 20.56 -5.62 18.19
CA VAL A 201 20.94 -5.58 19.60
C VAL A 201 19.86 -4.78 20.31
N ALA A 202 19.04 -5.46 21.11
CA ALA A 202 17.98 -4.88 21.92
C ALA A 202 18.61 -3.96 22.97
N LYS A 203 18.95 -2.74 22.56
CA LYS A 203 19.27 -1.65 23.49
C LYS A 203 18.00 -0.86 23.71
N PRO A 204 17.73 -0.41 24.95
CA PRO A 204 16.65 0.54 25.17
C PRO A 204 16.90 1.76 24.29
N HIS A 205 16.00 2.02 23.36
CA HIS A 205 16.03 3.25 22.58
C HIS A 205 15.62 4.39 23.51
N PRO A 206 16.42 5.48 23.61
CA PRO A 206 16.08 6.59 24.48
C PRO A 206 14.78 7.24 24.02
N ARG A 207 13.95 7.66 24.97
CA ARG A 207 12.77 8.49 24.66
C ARG A 207 13.25 9.81 24.04
N ALA A 208 12.59 10.24 22.97
CA ALA A 208 12.92 11.46 22.24
C ALA A 208 11.82 12.53 22.32
N GLY A 209 10.64 12.18 22.82
CA GLY A 209 9.50 13.08 22.95
C GLY A 209 8.30 12.38 23.60
N THR A 210 7.09 12.88 23.33
CA THR A 210 5.83 12.38 23.88
C THR A 210 4.94 11.68 22.85
N VAL A 211 5.31 11.73 21.57
CA VAL A 211 4.47 11.24 20.46
C VAL A 211 4.23 9.73 20.60
N ARG A 212 2.95 9.35 20.48
CA ARG A 212 2.49 7.97 20.43
C ARG A 212 2.26 7.59 18.96
N LEU A 213 2.84 6.48 18.51
CA LEU A 213 2.68 6.05 17.12
C LEU A 213 2.74 4.52 16.96
N ARG A 214 2.20 4.01 15.85
CA ARG A 214 2.29 2.61 15.42
C ARG A 214 3.04 2.53 14.11
N VAL A 215 4.06 1.68 14.05
CA VAL A 215 4.70 1.29 12.79
C VAL A 215 3.95 0.07 12.25
N ILE A 216 3.29 0.24 11.11
CA ILE A 216 2.43 -0.76 10.49
C ILE A 216 3.22 -1.40 9.34
N ALA A 217 3.89 -2.51 9.65
CA ALA A 217 4.63 -3.30 8.67
C ALA A 217 3.66 -4.20 7.88
N GLY A 218 3.08 -3.67 6.81
CA GLY A 218 2.19 -4.41 5.90
C GLY A 218 2.94 -5.56 5.21
N VAL A 219 2.37 -6.76 5.30
CA VAL A 219 2.80 -7.95 4.56
C VAL A 219 1.60 -8.54 3.82
N PRO A 220 1.81 -9.35 2.76
CA PRO A 220 0.72 -9.92 1.99
C PRO A 220 -0.31 -10.65 2.88
N ASN A 221 -1.59 -10.38 2.61
CA ASN A 221 -2.77 -10.89 3.32
C ASN A 221 -2.95 -10.41 4.78
N ALA A 222 -2.08 -9.56 5.33
CA ALA A 222 -2.24 -9.04 6.70
C ALA A 222 -3.32 -7.93 6.79
N ALA A 223 -3.48 -7.14 5.72
CA ALA A 223 -4.49 -6.08 5.61
C ALA A 223 -4.55 -5.12 6.81
N GLY A 224 -3.40 -4.83 7.45
CA GLY A 224 -3.32 -4.04 8.68
C GLY A 224 -3.83 -2.61 8.48
N THR A 225 -3.20 -1.89 7.56
CA THR A 225 -3.58 -0.51 7.19
C THR A 225 -5.03 -0.43 6.71
N TYR A 226 -5.49 -1.39 5.90
CA TYR A 226 -6.90 -1.45 5.44
C TYR A 226 -7.91 -1.53 6.59
N ARG A 227 -7.65 -2.41 7.56
CA ARG A 227 -8.54 -2.58 8.73
C ARG A 227 -8.49 -1.36 9.64
N LEU A 228 -7.31 -0.77 9.82
CA LEU A 228 -7.16 0.46 10.60
C LEU A 228 -7.90 1.62 9.93
N ASP A 229 -7.73 1.84 8.63
CA ASP A 229 -8.40 2.92 7.91
C ASP A 229 -9.93 2.78 7.95
N LEU A 230 -10.46 1.54 7.87
CA LEU A 230 -11.89 1.28 8.08
C LEU A 230 -12.37 1.66 9.50
N LEU A 231 -11.56 1.37 10.53
CA LEU A 231 -11.88 1.76 11.90
C LEU A 231 -11.83 3.28 12.07
N VAL A 232 -10.79 3.94 11.55
CA VAL A 232 -10.67 5.41 11.58
C VAL A 232 -11.87 6.06 10.89
N ALA A 233 -12.24 5.58 9.69
CA ALA A 233 -13.43 6.07 9.00
C ALA A 233 -14.74 5.87 9.79
N SER A 234 -14.80 4.84 10.65
CA SER A 234 -15.98 4.59 11.49
C SER A 234 -16.04 5.43 12.76
N ILE A 235 -14.93 6.00 13.21
CA ILE A 235 -14.86 6.77 14.47
C ILE A 235 -14.65 8.27 14.26
N ALA A 236 -14.24 8.69 13.06
CA ALA A 236 -14.06 10.10 12.71
C ALA A 236 -15.35 10.89 12.95
N ARG A 237 -15.23 12.10 13.52
CA ARG A 237 -16.37 12.91 13.96
C ARG A 237 -16.48 14.24 13.25
N GLU A 238 -15.36 14.87 12.94
CA GLU A 238 -15.32 16.23 12.40
C GLU A 238 -14.81 16.19 10.97
N HIS A 239 -13.67 15.55 10.74
CA HIS A 239 -13.07 15.49 9.42
C HIS A 239 -12.23 14.24 9.18
N LEU A 240 -12.25 13.78 7.92
CA LEU A 240 -11.40 12.69 7.43
C LEU A 240 -10.84 13.07 6.07
N TRP A 241 -9.57 13.46 6.05
CA TRP A 241 -8.90 13.95 4.86
C TRP A 241 -7.85 12.95 4.39
N LEU A 242 -7.95 12.57 3.13
CA LEU A 242 -7.15 11.52 2.51
C LEU A 242 -6.41 12.08 1.30
N THR A 243 -5.14 11.72 1.17
CA THR A 243 -4.34 11.92 -0.04
C THR A 243 -3.84 10.57 -0.52
N ASP A 244 -4.05 10.26 -1.79
CA ASP A 244 -3.54 9.01 -2.38
C ASP A 244 -3.20 9.17 -3.85
N ALA A 245 -2.09 8.55 -4.27
CA ALA A 245 -1.60 8.60 -5.64
C ALA A 245 -2.40 7.70 -6.60
N TYR A 246 -2.95 6.59 -6.10
CA TYR A 246 -3.63 5.59 -6.93
C TYR A 246 -4.89 5.05 -6.26
N PHE A 247 -5.85 5.96 -6.01
CA PHE A 247 -7.09 5.64 -5.32
C PHE A 247 -7.97 4.70 -6.17
N ILE A 248 -8.07 3.45 -5.75
CA ILE A 248 -8.95 2.43 -6.33
C ILE A 248 -9.54 1.63 -5.16
N ALA A 249 -10.41 2.29 -4.41
CA ALA A 249 -10.98 1.76 -3.19
C ALA A 249 -11.82 0.49 -3.41
N THR A 250 -11.87 -0.35 -2.37
CA THR A 250 -12.83 -1.46 -2.31
C THR A 250 -14.23 -0.94 -2.04
N ALA A 251 -15.26 -1.73 -2.36
CA ALA A 251 -16.64 -1.39 -2.05
C ALA A 251 -16.85 -1.10 -0.54
N ALA A 252 -16.22 -1.87 0.35
CA ALA A 252 -16.32 -1.65 1.79
C ALA A 252 -15.67 -0.33 2.22
N TYR A 253 -14.52 0.04 1.64
CA TYR A 253 -13.89 1.32 1.94
C TYR A 253 -14.70 2.50 1.41
N THR A 254 -15.22 2.41 0.17
CA THR A 254 -16.15 3.40 -0.38
C THR A 254 -17.38 3.57 0.52
N GLN A 255 -17.95 2.48 1.04
CA GLN A 255 -19.10 2.55 1.96
C GLN A 255 -18.74 3.19 3.30
N ALA A 256 -17.56 2.89 3.86
CA ALA A 256 -17.12 3.50 5.11
C ALA A 256 -16.97 5.03 4.97
N LEU A 257 -16.29 5.51 3.91
CA LEU A 257 -16.17 6.94 3.63
C LEU A 257 -17.54 7.60 3.36
N SER A 258 -18.40 6.90 2.62
CA SER A 258 -19.77 7.38 2.35
C SER A 258 -20.64 7.46 3.59
N ALA A 259 -20.46 6.55 4.55
CA ALA A 259 -21.19 6.55 5.82
C ALA A 259 -20.75 7.75 6.68
N ALA A 260 -19.44 7.94 6.85
CA ALA A 260 -18.89 9.09 7.57
C ALA A 260 -19.39 10.42 6.99
N ALA A 261 -19.35 10.58 5.67
CA ALA A 261 -19.85 11.80 5.02
C ALA A 261 -21.36 12.04 5.25
N ARG A 262 -22.17 10.98 5.26
CA ARG A 262 -23.62 11.07 5.55
C ARG A 262 -23.92 11.40 7.00
N ASP A 263 -23.03 11.01 7.91
CA ASP A 263 -23.09 11.35 9.34
C ASP A 263 -22.61 12.79 9.61
N GLY A 264 -22.21 13.54 8.57
CA GLY A 264 -21.83 14.94 8.65
C GLY A 264 -20.33 15.21 8.79
N VAL A 265 -19.50 14.15 8.75
CA VAL A 265 -18.04 14.30 8.75
C VAL A 265 -17.57 14.94 7.44
N ASP A 266 -16.66 15.91 7.51
CA ASP A 266 -16.03 16.49 6.32
C ASP A 266 -15.00 15.53 5.72
N VAL A 267 -15.46 14.67 4.83
CA VAL A 267 -14.62 13.69 4.14
C VAL A 267 -14.09 14.28 2.83
N ARG A 268 -12.77 14.39 2.72
CA ARG A 268 -12.09 14.93 1.53
C ARG A 268 -11.06 13.94 0.99
N LEU A 269 -11.00 13.81 -0.32
CA LEU A 269 -10.06 12.96 -1.03
C LEU A 269 -9.28 13.80 -2.05
N LEU A 270 -7.97 13.89 -1.88
CA LEU A 270 -7.05 14.54 -2.80
C LEU A 270 -6.29 13.46 -3.60
N VAL A 271 -6.34 13.56 -4.92
CA VAL A 271 -5.76 12.58 -5.87
C VAL A 271 -5.03 13.30 -7.00
N PRO A 272 -4.21 12.62 -7.80
CA PRO A 272 -3.49 13.26 -8.89
C PRO A 272 -4.44 13.62 -10.04
N GLY A 273 -4.32 14.85 -10.57
CA GLY A 273 -4.94 15.20 -11.86
C GLY A 273 -4.20 14.57 -13.05
N ALA A 274 -2.87 14.52 -12.97
CA ALA A 274 -1.96 13.81 -13.88
C ALA A 274 -1.32 12.60 -13.18
N SER A 275 -1.08 11.50 -13.90
CA SER A 275 -0.50 10.26 -13.37
C SER A 275 0.65 9.79 -14.25
N ASP A 276 1.69 9.24 -13.62
CA ASP A 276 2.78 8.54 -14.28
C ASP A 276 2.38 7.15 -14.81
N VAL A 277 1.19 6.65 -14.42
CA VAL A 277 0.58 5.43 -14.94
C VAL A 277 -0.73 5.77 -15.67
N PRO A 278 -0.71 6.02 -16.99
CA PRO A 278 -1.85 6.55 -17.73
C PRO A 278 -3.14 5.71 -17.64
N ALA A 279 -3.00 4.39 -17.45
CA ALA A 279 -4.14 3.48 -17.34
C ALA A 279 -4.91 3.59 -16.00
N VAL A 280 -4.30 4.17 -14.96
CA VAL A 280 -4.91 4.26 -13.62
C VAL A 280 -5.90 5.43 -13.53
N SER A 281 -5.65 6.55 -14.20
CA SER A 281 -6.49 7.75 -14.10
C SER A 281 -7.97 7.50 -14.46
N PRO A 282 -8.31 6.79 -15.56
CA PRO A 282 -9.71 6.49 -15.88
C PRO A 282 -10.38 5.58 -14.84
N LEU A 283 -9.63 4.61 -14.31
CA LEU A 283 -10.14 3.67 -13.31
C LEU A 283 -10.42 4.35 -11.96
N SER A 284 -9.53 5.25 -11.54
CA SER A 284 -9.73 6.05 -10.33
C SER A 284 -10.95 6.96 -10.47
N ARG A 285 -11.06 7.72 -11.57
CA ARG A 285 -12.21 8.60 -11.85
C ARG A 285 -13.55 7.87 -11.90
N ALA A 286 -13.58 6.61 -12.36
CA ALA A 286 -14.80 5.79 -12.33
C ALA A 286 -15.28 5.51 -10.88
N GLY A 287 -14.37 5.48 -9.92
CA GLY A 287 -14.67 5.28 -8.49
C GLY A 287 -15.19 6.51 -7.75
N TYR A 288 -15.12 7.71 -8.33
CA TYR A 288 -15.47 8.95 -7.62
C TYR A 288 -16.98 9.15 -7.45
N ARG A 289 -17.79 8.71 -8.41
CA ARG A 289 -19.22 9.01 -8.42
C ARG A 289 -19.95 8.61 -7.12
N PRO A 290 -19.83 7.36 -6.62
CA PRO A 290 -20.51 6.97 -5.39
C PRO A 290 -20.08 7.79 -4.16
N LEU A 291 -18.82 8.25 -4.13
CA LEU A 291 -18.28 9.11 -3.06
C LEU A 291 -18.91 10.50 -3.13
N LEU A 292 -18.87 11.13 -4.30
CA LEU A 292 -19.45 12.44 -4.55
C LEU A 292 -20.96 12.47 -4.27
N GLU A 293 -21.68 11.41 -4.65
CA GLU A 293 -23.12 11.27 -4.36
C GLU A 293 -23.43 11.09 -2.86
N ALA A 294 -22.45 10.63 -2.07
CA ALA A 294 -22.57 10.49 -0.62
C ALA A 294 -22.14 11.74 0.17
N GLY A 295 -21.61 12.78 -0.50
CA GLY A 295 -21.14 14.00 0.14
C GLY A 295 -19.62 14.06 0.37
N VAL A 296 -18.87 13.04 -0.03
CA VAL A 296 -17.40 13.09 -0.03
C VAL A 296 -16.92 14.07 -1.08
N ARG A 297 -16.00 14.95 -0.73
CA ARG A 297 -15.41 15.93 -1.65
C ARG A 297 -14.15 15.35 -2.29
N VAL A 298 -14.01 15.44 -3.60
CA VAL A 298 -12.86 14.91 -4.34
C VAL A 298 -12.14 16.05 -5.06
N PHE A 299 -10.82 16.11 -4.90
CA PHE A 299 -9.96 17.14 -5.46
C PHE A 299 -8.87 16.50 -6.33
N GLU A 300 -8.64 17.06 -7.52
CA GLU A 300 -7.54 16.66 -8.40
C GLU A 300 -6.39 17.67 -8.33
N TRP A 301 -5.19 17.21 -8.02
CA TRP A 301 -3.97 18.01 -7.99
C TRP A 301 -3.62 18.56 -9.37
N ASN A 302 -3.28 19.85 -9.44
CA ASN A 302 -3.00 20.55 -10.69
C ASN A 302 -1.51 20.50 -11.11
N GLY A 303 -0.59 20.13 -10.21
CA GLY A 303 0.83 20.01 -10.52
C GLY A 303 1.18 18.71 -11.27
N THR A 304 2.48 18.49 -11.51
CA THR A 304 2.97 17.38 -12.35
C THR A 304 2.62 15.98 -11.84
N MET A 305 2.70 15.77 -10.52
CA MET A 305 2.32 14.52 -9.87
C MET A 305 2.10 14.73 -8.37
N LEU A 306 1.08 14.08 -7.83
CA LEU A 306 0.87 13.90 -6.41
C LEU A 306 1.15 12.44 -6.06
N HIS A 307 2.17 12.17 -5.24
CA HIS A 307 2.56 10.81 -4.90
C HIS A 307 2.48 10.51 -3.39
N ALA A 308 1.96 11.43 -2.58
CA ALA A 308 1.70 11.20 -1.16
C ALA A 308 0.66 10.09 -0.90
N LYS A 309 0.82 9.37 0.21
CA LYS A 309 -0.21 8.48 0.79
C LYS A 309 -0.38 8.86 2.25
N THR A 310 -1.33 9.75 2.51
CA THR A 310 -1.53 10.34 3.83
C THR A 310 -2.99 10.36 4.23
N ALA A 311 -3.25 10.33 5.52
CA ALA A 311 -4.58 10.51 6.08
C ALA A 311 -4.50 11.38 7.34
N VAL A 312 -5.54 12.18 7.59
CA VAL A 312 -5.72 12.94 8.84
C VAL A 312 -7.17 12.80 9.28
N ALA A 313 -7.39 12.47 10.54
CA ALA A 313 -8.71 12.38 11.14
C ALA A 313 -8.78 13.25 12.40
N ASP A 314 -9.79 14.13 12.45
CA ASP A 314 -10.16 14.96 13.59
C ASP A 314 -9.01 15.78 14.22
N ARG A 315 -7.90 16.03 13.50
CA ARG A 315 -6.67 16.67 14.02
C ARG A 315 -6.10 15.96 15.26
N LEU A 316 -6.42 14.68 15.44
CA LEU A 316 -5.95 13.85 16.55
C LEU A 316 -5.15 12.64 16.07
N TRP A 317 -5.34 12.26 14.81
CA TRP A 317 -4.70 11.11 14.21
C TRP A 317 -4.23 11.44 12.80
N ALA A 318 -3.03 10.98 12.45
CA ALA A 318 -2.50 11.08 11.10
C ALA A 318 -1.79 9.79 10.68
N ARG A 319 -1.77 9.51 9.38
CA ARG A 319 -1.00 8.43 8.77
C ARG A 319 -0.13 8.95 7.64
N VAL A 320 1.11 8.49 7.60
CA VAL A 320 2.05 8.70 6.50
C VAL A 320 2.71 7.37 6.17
N GLY A 321 2.84 7.04 4.89
CA GLY A 321 3.44 5.77 4.49
C GLY A 321 3.50 5.53 3.00
N SER A 322 3.64 4.26 2.65
CA SER A 322 3.74 3.79 1.26
C SER A 322 2.44 3.19 0.72
N THR A 323 1.48 2.85 1.59
CA THR A 323 0.23 2.15 1.20
C THR A 323 -0.69 3.06 0.39
N ASN A 324 -0.89 2.71 -0.88
CA ASN A 324 -1.96 3.30 -1.68
C ASN A 324 -3.32 2.69 -1.31
N LEU A 325 -4.42 3.41 -1.54
CA LEU A 325 -5.77 2.99 -1.22
C LEU A 325 -6.34 2.09 -2.33
N ASN A 326 -5.67 0.96 -2.56
CA ASN A 326 -6.08 -0.06 -3.52
C ASN A 326 -5.74 -1.48 -3.04
N LEU A 327 -6.38 -2.47 -3.66
CA LEU A 327 -6.28 -3.87 -3.24
C LEU A 327 -4.85 -4.44 -3.34
N ALA A 328 -4.05 -3.97 -4.30
CA ALA A 328 -2.68 -4.45 -4.46
C ALA A 328 -1.81 -4.04 -3.27
N SER A 329 -1.85 -2.77 -2.87
CA SER A 329 -1.14 -2.27 -1.68
C SER A 329 -1.68 -2.91 -0.39
N TRP A 330 -2.99 -3.05 -0.24
CA TRP A 330 -3.56 -3.62 0.99
C TRP A 330 -3.37 -5.12 1.19
N MET A 331 -3.33 -5.91 0.10
CA MET A 331 -3.38 -7.37 0.17
C MET A 331 -2.16 -8.09 -0.39
N ALA A 332 -1.47 -7.51 -1.38
CA ALA A 332 -0.50 -8.24 -2.18
C ALA A 332 0.95 -7.79 -1.97
N ASN A 333 1.17 -6.54 -1.59
CA ASN A 333 2.50 -5.95 -1.45
C ASN A 333 2.97 -5.87 0.01
N TYR A 334 4.28 -5.74 0.17
CA TYR A 334 4.86 -5.25 1.41
C TYR A 334 4.76 -3.73 1.40
N GLU A 335 4.20 -3.17 2.46
CA GLU A 335 4.00 -1.74 2.65
C GLU A 335 4.43 -1.34 4.07
N LEU A 336 4.66 -0.05 4.27
CA LEU A 336 5.04 0.50 5.58
C LEU A 336 4.31 1.81 5.78
N ASP A 337 3.52 1.88 6.84
CA ASP A 337 2.86 3.10 7.28
C ASP A 337 3.19 3.39 8.74
N VAL A 338 3.08 4.65 9.11
CA VAL A 338 3.14 5.09 10.49
C VAL A 338 1.85 5.84 10.81
N ALA A 339 1.11 5.29 11.77
CA ALA A 339 -0.09 5.92 12.32
C ALA A 339 0.28 6.65 13.62
N VAL A 340 0.15 7.96 13.62
CA VAL A 340 0.54 8.86 14.71
C VAL A 340 -0.72 9.31 15.45
N GLU A 341 -0.71 9.15 16.78
CA GLU A 341 -1.74 9.63 17.70
C GLU A 341 -1.17 10.78 18.53
N ASP A 342 -1.20 11.97 17.93
CA ASP A 342 -0.64 13.21 18.47
C ASP A 342 -1.32 14.39 17.78
N ASP A 343 -1.89 15.29 18.57
CA ASP A 343 -2.68 16.43 18.09
C ASP A 343 -1.81 17.46 17.36
N GLN A 344 -0.63 17.77 17.90
CA GLN A 344 0.32 18.71 17.28
C GLN A 344 0.78 18.23 15.91
N PHE A 345 1.14 16.95 15.79
CA PHE A 345 1.53 16.38 14.51
C PHE A 345 0.35 16.30 13.53
N ALA A 346 -0.84 15.94 14.00
CA ALA A 346 -2.03 15.87 13.17
C ALA A 346 -2.48 17.26 12.67
N GLU A 347 -2.29 18.32 13.46
CA GLU A 347 -2.51 19.70 13.02
C GLU A 347 -1.56 20.09 11.88
N VAL A 348 -0.27 19.79 12.01
CA VAL A 348 0.73 20.05 10.95
C VAL A 348 0.35 19.34 9.64
N MET A 349 -0.16 18.12 9.73
CA MET A 349 -0.64 17.35 8.59
C MET A 349 -1.93 17.92 8.00
N ALA A 350 -2.87 18.38 8.84
CA ALA A 350 -4.11 19.05 8.43
C ALA A 350 -3.81 20.34 7.67
N ASP A 351 -2.94 21.18 8.22
CA ASP A 351 -2.49 22.42 7.59
C ASP A 351 -1.82 22.16 6.24
N GLN A 352 -1.01 21.10 6.14
CA GLN A 352 -0.39 20.71 4.88
C GLN A 352 -1.43 20.25 3.85
N TYR A 353 -2.43 19.49 4.27
CA TYR A 353 -3.52 19.07 3.39
C TYR A 353 -4.26 20.29 2.82
N GLU A 354 -4.58 21.28 3.65
CA GLU A 354 -5.24 22.51 3.20
C GLU A 354 -4.36 23.33 2.25
N ARG A 355 -3.04 23.40 2.50
CA ARG A 355 -2.09 23.99 1.55
C ARG A 355 -2.08 23.26 0.22
N ASP A 356 -2.16 21.92 0.23
CA ASP A 356 -2.21 21.12 -0.99
C ASP A 356 -3.51 21.40 -1.78
N LEU A 357 -4.63 21.68 -1.11
CA LEU A 357 -5.88 22.07 -1.78
C LEU A 357 -5.79 23.40 -2.54
N ALA A 358 -4.89 24.31 -2.16
CA ALA A 358 -4.69 25.57 -2.89
C ALA A 358 -4.17 25.36 -4.32
N ASN A 359 -3.61 24.19 -4.62
CA ASN A 359 -3.19 23.79 -5.96
C ASN A 359 -3.96 22.57 -6.48
N ALA A 360 -5.24 22.47 -6.10
CA ALA A 360 -6.13 21.40 -6.55
C ALA A 360 -7.46 21.95 -7.09
N THR A 361 -8.12 21.16 -7.92
CA THR A 361 -9.43 21.48 -8.49
C THR A 361 -10.48 20.51 -7.93
N GLU A 362 -11.55 21.04 -7.33
CA GLU A 362 -12.65 20.22 -6.82
C GLU A 362 -13.49 19.65 -7.97
N ILE A 363 -13.81 18.35 -7.89
CA ILE A 363 -14.67 17.66 -8.85
C ILE A 363 -16.12 17.82 -8.43
N ILE A 364 -16.89 18.56 -9.24
CA ILE A 364 -18.32 18.82 -8.99
C ILE A 364 -19.20 17.95 -9.90
N LEU A 365 -20.21 17.29 -9.30
CA LEU A 365 -21.26 16.62 -10.06
C LEU A 365 -22.19 17.66 -10.71
N THR A 366 -21.98 17.93 -12.00
CA THR A 366 -22.88 18.80 -12.79
C THR A 366 -24.20 18.07 -13.14
N PRO A 367 -25.29 18.79 -13.47
CA PRO A 367 -26.56 18.19 -13.89
C PRO A 367 -26.45 17.24 -15.10
N ARG A 368 -25.50 17.50 -16.03
CA ARG A 368 -25.18 16.60 -17.15
C ARG A 368 -24.54 15.27 -16.69
N ASN A 369 -23.94 15.27 -15.52
CA ASN A 369 -23.28 14.13 -14.88
C ASN A 369 -24.08 13.60 -13.69
N ARG A 370 -25.31 14.05 -13.45
CA ARG A 370 -26.18 13.53 -12.38
C ARG A 370 -27.14 12.52 -13.01
N VAL A 371 -27.15 11.27 -12.53
CA VAL A 371 -28.21 10.34 -12.94
C VAL A 371 -29.50 10.87 -12.33
N GLN A 372 -30.40 11.39 -13.17
CA GLN A 372 -31.76 11.66 -12.74
C GLN A 372 -32.34 10.33 -12.28
N ARG A 373 -32.76 10.26 -11.01
CA ARG A 373 -33.72 9.23 -10.61
C ARG A 373 -34.90 9.38 -11.56
N THR A 374 -35.16 8.36 -12.37
CA THR A 374 -36.48 8.24 -12.99
C THR A 374 -37.45 8.10 -11.83
N ASP A 375 -38.21 9.16 -11.55
CA ASP A 375 -39.34 9.09 -10.65
C ASP A 375 -40.24 7.93 -11.12
N PRO A 376 -40.61 6.99 -10.24
CA PRO A 376 -41.66 6.04 -10.53
C PRO A 376 -43.01 6.77 -10.46
N LYS A 377 -43.22 7.72 -11.37
CA LYS A 377 -44.51 8.36 -11.64
C LYS A 377 -44.76 8.25 -13.13
N GLY A 378 -45.15 7.05 -13.54
CA GLY A 378 -45.44 6.73 -14.94
C GLY A 378 -45.99 5.32 -15.19
N ILE A 379 -46.33 4.57 -14.15
CA ILE A 379 -47.10 3.32 -14.28
C ILE A 379 -48.24 3.39 -13.27
N ALA A 380 -49.21 4.23 -13.57
CA ALA A 380 -50.52 4.23 -12.93
C ALA A 380 -51.56 4.35 -14.04
N ALA A 381 -51.75 3.25 -14.76
CA ALA A 381 -52.93 2.92 -15.55
C ALA A 381 -52.70 1.56 -16.22
N ALA A 382 -52.97 0.47 -15.49
CA ALA A 382 -53.58 -0.75 -15.99
C ALA A 382 -53.56 -1.84 -14.90
N ASP A 383 -54.76 -2.33 -14.62
CA ASP A 383 -55.09 -3.64 -14.09
C ASP A 383 -55.09 -3.86 -12.56
N GLU A 384 -56.28 -3.63 -12.02
CA GLU A 384 -56.81 -4.26 -10.81
C GLU A 384 -57.01 -5.77 -11.02
N HIS A 385 -56.50 -6.61 -10.11
CA HIS A 385 -57.16 -7.85 -9.65
C HIS A 385 -56.58 -8.28 -8.29
N PRO A 386 -57.39 -8.70 -7.30
CA PRO A 386 -56.94 -8.97 -5.94
C PRO A 386 -56.62 -10.46 -5.71
N GLY A 387 -55.50 -10.77 -5.04
CA GLY A 387 -55.11 -12.15 -4.74
C GLY A 387 -54.07 -12.31 -3.63
N ASN A 388 -54.57 -12.44 -2.40
CA ASN A 388 -54.09 -13.21 -1.23
C ASN A 388 -52.64 -13.06 -0.67
N PRO A 389 -52.44 -12.81 0.64
CA PRO A 389 -51.12 -12.73 1.25
C PRO A 389 -50.67 -14.08 1.81
N ARG A 390 -49.44 -14.54 1.47
CA ARG A 390 -48.63 -15.47 2.28
C ARG A 390 -47.28 -15.77 1.63
N ARG A 391 -46.20 -15.31 2.29
CA ARG A 391 -45.05 -16.10 2.81
C ARG A 391 -43.82 -15.22 2.95
N ALA A 392 -43.46 -14.92 4.20
CA ALA A 392 -42.06 -14.88 4.58
C ALA A 392 -41.48 -16.30 4.43
N ILE A 393 -40.27 -16.43 3.88
CA ILE A 393 -39.26 -17.46 4.19
C ILE A 393 -37.91 -17.01 3.57
N ALA A 394 -36.92 -16.93 4.45
CA ALA A 394 -35.49 -17.23 4.31
C ALA A 394 -34.67 -16.75 3.11
N GLY A 395 -33.62 -16.00 3.44
CA GLY A 395 -32.26 -16.57 3.48
C GLY A 395 -31.68 -17.11 2.18
N SER A 396 -30.77 -16.34 1.58
CA SER A 396 -29.69 -16.81 0.71
C SER A 396 -28.58 -15.76 0.81
N ALA A 397 -27.55 -15.92 1.64
CA ALA A 397 -26.44 -16.86 1.45
C ALA A 397 -25.96 -16.90 -0.01
N GLY A 398 -25.49 -15.76 -0.52
CA GLY A 398 -24.98 -15.67 -1.88
C GLY A 398 -24.38 -14.32 -2.30
N ARG A 399 -23.83 -13.53 -1.36
CA ARG A 399 -23.11 -12.28 -1.69
C ARG A 399 -21.73 -12.25 -1.06
N ALA A 400 -20.90 -13.19 -1.47
CA ALA A 400 -19.47 -13.21 -1.18
C ALA A 400 -18.69 -13.35 -2.50
N ALA A 401 -18.68 -12.29 -3.31
CA ALA A 401 -17.84 -12.23 -4.52
C ALA A 401 -17.62 -10.79 -5.05
N ALA A 402 -17.71 -9.74 -4.25
CA ALA A 402 -17.64 -8.35 -4.73
C ALA A 402 -16.25 -7.71 -4.57
N GLY A 403 -15.18 -8.44 -4.89
CA GLY A 403 -13.80 -7.94 -4.92
C GLY A 403 -13.18 -7.92 -6.33
N ALA A 404 -13.69 -8.74 -7.25
CA ALA A 404 -13.26 -8.77 -8.67
C ALA A 404 -14.21 -7.99 -9.60
N VAL A 405 -15.20 -7.29 -9.02
CA VAL A 405 -16.42 -6.91 -9.73
C VAL A 405 -16.44 -5.48 -10.25
N SER A 406 -15.46 -4.59 -10.00
CA SER A 406 -15.56 -3.25 -10.63
C SER A 406 -15.43 -3.31 -12.17
N VAL A 407 -14.58 -4.19 -12.71
CA VAL A 407 -14.49 -4.45 -14.16
C VAL A 407 -15.59 -5.43 -14.62
N GLY A 408 -15.87 -6.46 -13.82
CA GLY A 408 -16.89 -7.47 -14.11
C GLY A 408 -18.33 -6.97 -14.07
N SER A 409 -18.66 -5.97 -13.23
CA SER A 409 -20.01 -5.39 -13.16
C SER A 409 -20.26 -4.37 -14.26
N ALA A 410 -19.23 -3.69 -14.76
CA ALA A 410 -19.39 -2.81 -15.92
C ALA A 410 -19.65 -3.63 -17.20
N LEU A 411 -18.85 -4.68 -17.42
CA LEU A 411 -19.08 -5.68 -18.48
C LEU A 411 -20.41 -6.44 -18.29
N GLY A 412 -20.71 -6.86 -17.07
CA GLY A 412 -21.96 -7.55 -16.73
C GLY A 412 -23.19 -6.66 -16.89
N ALA A 413 -23.12 -5.37 -16.54
CA ALA A 413 -24.21 -4.41 -16.73
C ALA A 413 -24.41 -4.04 -18.21
N ALA A 414 -23.32 -3.94 -18.99
CA ALA A 414 -23.38 -3.75 -20.45
C ALA A 414 -24.00 -4.96 -21.18
N LEU A 415 -23.75 -6.18 -20.70
CA LEU A 415 -24.32 -7.42 -21.25
C LEU A 415 -25.75 -7.72 -20.74
N THR A 416 -26.11 -7.27 -19.54
CA THR A 416 -27.42 -7.57 -18.91
C THR A 416 -28.42 -6.41 -18.98
N ASN A 417 -28.05 -5.25 -19.52
CA ASN A 417 -28.88 -4.07 -19.73
C ASN A 417 -29.63 -3.57 -18.46
N ARG A 418 -29.15 -3.92 -17.25
CA ARG A 418 -29.82 -3.59 -15.97
C ARG A 418 -29.48 -2.20 -15.42
N ARG A 419 -28.62 -1.43 -16.10
CA ARG A 419 -28.23 -0.07 -15.69
C ARG A 419 -27.90 0.77 -16.91
N LYS A 420 -28.36 2.04 -16.95
CA LYS A 420 -27.95 3.01 -17.97
C LYS A 420 -26.49 3.42 -17.69
N LEU A 421 -25.59 3.09 -18.62
CA LEU A 421 -24.17 3.42 -18.52
C LEU A 421 -23.95 4.93 -18.68
N GLY A 422 -23.08 5.52 -17.86
CA GLY A 422 -22.75 6.95 -17.91
C GLY A 422 -21.63 7.29 -18.93
N PRO A 423 -21.38 8.59 -19.22
CA PRO A 423 -20.34 9.01 -20.18
C PRO A 423 -18.92 8.55 -19.83
N ALA A 424 -18.57 8.47 -18.54
CA ALA A 424 -17.27 7.95 -18.08
C ALA A 424 -17.13 6.43 -18.31
N GLU A 425 -18.22 5.69 -18.15
CA GLU A 425 -18.26 4.24 -18.43
C GLU A 425 -18.24 3.98 -19.95
N ALA A 426 -18.82 4.88 -20.75
CA ALA A 426 -18.71 4.84 -22.21
C ALA A 426 -17.26 5.01 -22.67
N GLY A 427 -16.50 5.96 -22.09
CA GLY A 427 -15.07 6.13 -22.37
C GLY A 427 -14.27 4.86 -22.07
N LEU A 428 -14.50 4.23 -20.91
CA LEU A 428 -13.88 2.95 -20.55
C LEU A 428 -14.24 1.84 -21.55
N LEU A 429 -15.52 1.72 -21.92
CA LEU A 429 -15.98 0.72 -22.88
C LEU A 429 -15.39 0.94 -24.29
N THR A 430 -15.24 2.19 -24.73
CA THR A 430 -14.58 2.52 -25.99
C THR A 430 -13.10 2.13 -25.96
N THR A 431 -12.38 2.47 -24.89
CA THR A 431 -10.97 2.06 -24.75
C THR A 431 -10.83 0.53 -24.72
N MET A 432 -11.68 -0.16 -23.97
CA MET A 432 -11.68 -1.62 -23.91
C MET A 432 -12.02 -2.26 -25.26
N SER A 433 -12.98 -1.69 -26.00
CA SER A 433 -13.36 -2.15 -27.34
C SER A 433 -12.19 -1.99 -28.31
N ALA A 434 -11.60 -0.79 -28.39
CA ALA A 434 -10.43 -0.53 -29.22
C ALA A 434 -9.27 -1.47 -28.89
N PHE A 435 -8.98 -1.67 -27.61
CA PHE A 435 -7.94 -2.60 -27.15
C PHE A 435 -8.23 -4.05 -27.57
N THR A 436 -9.48 -4.49 -27.43
CA THR A 436 -9.90 -5.84 -27.83
C THR A 436 -9.75 -6.04 -29.35
N VAL A 437 -10.15 -5.05 -30.15
CA VAL A 437 -9.97 -5.06 -31.61
C VAL A 437 -8.50 -5.10 -31.98
N VAL A 438 -7.65 -4.29 -31.33
CA VAL A 438 -6.20 -4.31 -31.57
C VAL A 438 -5.60 -5.67 -31.23
N ILE A 439 -5.95 -6.27 -30.09
CA ILE A 439 -5.50 -7.62 -29.75
C ILE A 439 -5.96 -8.63 -30.80
N ALA A 440 -7.22 -8.57 -31.23
CA ALA A 440 -7.75 -9.45 -32.25
C ALA A 440 -7.00 -9.30 -33.59
N LEU A 441 -6.67 -8.07 -33.99
CA LEU A 441 -5.87 -7.79 -35.18
C LEU A 441 -4.43 -8.30 -35.04
N ILE A 442 -3.79 -8.11 -33.88
CA ILE A 442 -2.45 -8.67 -33.62
C ILE A 442 -2.51 -10.21 -33.67
N ALA A 443 -3.55 -10.81 -33.10
CA ALA A 443 -3.76 -12.26 -33.12
C ALA A 443 -3.93 -12.80 -34.54
N ALA A 444 -4.69 -12.08 -35.38
CA ALA A 444 -4.96 -12.48 -36.75
C ALA A 444 -3.75 -12.26 -37.68
N LEU A 445 -3.09 -11.11 -37.58
CA LEU A 445 -2.02 -10.70 -38.50
C LEU A 445 -0.64 -11.21 -38.07
N TRP A 446 -0.40 -11.30 -36.76
CA TRP A 446 0.86 -11.73 -36.19
C TRP A 446 0.64 -12.69 -35.02
N PRO A 447 0.05 -13.89 -35.26
CA PRO A 447 -0.26 -14.85 -34.20
C PRO A 447 0.98 -15.22 -33.38
N ARG A 448 2.18 -15.19 -33.99
CA ARG A 448 3.46 -15.41 -33.32
C ARG A 448 3.74 -14.40 -32.20
N VAL A 449 3.32 -13.15 -32.35
CA VAL A 449 3.52 -12.10 -31.33
C VAL A 449 2.75 -12.41 -30.04
N LEU A 450 1.61 -13.09 -30.13
CA LEU A 450 0.85 -13.56 -28.96
C LEU A 450 1.27 -14.97 -28.52
N ALA A 451 1.52 -15.87 -29.48
CA ALA A 451 1.84 -17.26 -29.19
C ALA A 451 3.19 -17.42 -28.48
N TRP A 452 4.23 -16.67 -28.86
CA TRP A 452 5.55 -16.79 -28.23
C TRP A 452 5.56 -16.38 -26.75
N PRO A 453 4.96 -15.25 -26.33
CA PRO A 453 4.82 -14.93 -24.90
C PRO A 453 4.02 -15.98 -24.13
N ILE A 454 2.91 -16.47 -24.69
CA ILE A 454 2.09 -17.51 -24.05
C ILE A 454 2.89 -18.81 -23.92
N ALA A 455 3.60 -19.24 -24.97
CA ALA A 455 4.47 -20.40 -24.95
C ALA A 455 5.62 -20.23 -23.95
N ALA A 456 6.23 -19.05 -23.89
CA ALA A 456 7.29 -18.74 -22.92
C ALA A 456 6.78 -18.83 -21.48
N LEU A 457 5.59 -18.30 -21.20
CA LEU A 457 4.93 -18.44 -19.88
C LEU A 457 4.61 -19.91 -19.58
N ALA A 458 4.07 -20.65 -20.54
CA ALA A 458 3.75 -22.07 -20.37
C ALA A 458 5.01 -22.90 -20.09
N ILE A 459 6.10 -22.66 -20.83
CA ILE A 459 7.41 -23.30 -20.59
C ILE A 459 7.94 -22.92 -19.21
N TRP A 460 7.89 -21.63 -18.85
CA TRP A 460 8.30 -21.16 -17.52
C TRP A 460 7.54 -21.87 -16.40
N PHE A 461 6.21 -21.94 -16.48
CA PHE A 461 5.38 -22.65 -15.50
C PHE A 461 5.66 -24.14 -15.46
N GLY A 462 5.77 -24.80 -16.63
CA GLY A 462 6.07 -26.22 -16.72
C GLY A 462 7.41 -26.56 -16.04
N VAL A 463 8.45 -25.79 -16.35
CA VAL A 463 9.79 -25.95 -15.74
C VAL A 463 9.74 -25.65 -14.24
N ALA A 464 9.13 -24.54 -13.83
CA ALA A 464 9.06 -24.12 -12.43
C ALA A 464 8.29 -25.12 -11.55
N TRP A 465 7.14 -25.61 -12.03
CA TRP A 465 6.38 -26.66 -11.33
C TRP A 465 7.15 -27.97 -11.28
N GLY A 466 7.86 -28.34 -12.35
CA GLY A 466 8.76 -29.50 -12.36
C GLY A 466 9.86 -29.40 -11.30
N ILE A 467 10.57 -28.27 -11.24
CA ILE A 467 11.61 -28.01 -10.23
C ILE A 467 11.02 -28.04 -8.82
N LYS A 468 9.86 -27.40 -8.60
CA LYS A 468 9.20 -27.37 -7.30
C LYS A 468 8.77 -28.76 -6.86
N ALA A 469 8.11 -29.53 -7.73
CA ALA A 469 7.70 -30.89 -7.46
C ALA A 469 8.91 -31.78 -7.12
N PHE A 470 10.00 -31.67 -7.87
CA PHE A 470 11.24 -32.38 -7.60
C PHE A 470 11.86 -31.99 -6.24
N SER A 471 11.89 -30.71 -5.90
CA SER A 471 12.38 -30.22 -4.60
C SER A 471 11.57 -30.80 -3.42
N LEU A 472 10.24 -30.83 -3.55
CA LEU A 472 9.33 -31.38 -2.55
C LEU A 472 9.48 -32.90 -2.42
N TRP A 473 9.64 -33.60 -3.55
CA TRP A 473 9.90 -35.04 -3.56
C TRP A 473 11.22 -35.39 -2.87
N ARG A 474 12.31 -34.68 -3.18
CA ARG A 474 13.61 -34.85 -2.50
C ARG A 474 13.50 -34.58 -0.99
N ALA A 475 12.80 -33.52 -0.59
CA ALA A 475 12.58 -33.19 0.81
C ALA A 475 11.76 -34.27 1.54
N ARG A 476 10.76 -34.87 0.88
CA ARG A 476 9.98 -36.00 1.42
C ARG A 476 10.84 -37.25 1.60
N GLY A 477 11.69 -37.56 0.62
CA GLY A 477 12.66 -38.66 0.72
C GLY A 477 13.67 -38.48 1.85
N ALA A 478 14.17 -37.25 2.05
CA ALA A 478 15.05 -36.91 3.17
C ALA A 478 14.35 -37.07 4.52
N ARG A 479 13.13 -36.55 4.69
CA ARG A 479 12.34 -36.72 5.92
C ARG A 479 12.00 -38.19 6.20
N HIS A 480 11.72 -38.99 5.17
CA HIS A 480 11.46 -40.42 5.33
C HIS A 480 12.71 -41.18 5.80
N ARG A 481 13.89 -40.87 5.23
CA ARG A 481 15.18 -41.41 5.69
C ARG A 481 15.50 -41.00 7.12
N GLN A 482 15.26 -39.74 7.48
CA GLN A 482 15.47 -39.21 8.82
C GLN A 482 14.55 -39.89 9.84
N ARG A 483 13.25 -40.04 9.55
CA ARG A 483 12.29 -40.79 10.39
C ARG A 483 12.64 -42.27 10.51
N LYS A 484 13.16 -42.90 9.44
CA LYS A 484 13.61 -44.30 9.47
C LYS A 484 14.86 -44.46 10.36
N ALA A 485 15.82 -43.54 10.25
CA ALA A 485 17.01 -43.50 11.11
C ALA A 485 16.67 -43.23 12.58
N GLU A 486 15.70 -42.35 12.84
CA GLU A 486 15.21 -42.03 14.18
C GLU A 486 14.46 -43.21 14.82
N ARG A 487 13.60 -43.91 14.06
CA ARG A 487 12.97 -45.16 14.50
C ARG A 487 13.97 -46.28 14.77
N ALA A 488 15.02 -46.40 13.96
CA ALA A 488 16.10 -47.36 14.19
C ALA A 488 16.92 -47.02 15.44
N ARG A 489 17.12 -45.72 15.75
CA ARG A 489 17.76 -45.26 16.99
C ARG A 489 16.91 -45.46 18.25
N LEU A 490 15.59 -45.38 18.14
CA LEU A 490 14.66 -45.52 19.26
C LEU A 490 14.26 -46.97 19.59
N GLY A 491 14.79 -47.98 18.88
CA GLY A 491 14.59 -49.40 19.22
C GLY A 491 13.15 -49.93 19.12
N VAL A 492 12.22 -49.16 18.53
CA VAL A 492 10.81 -49.58 18.39
C VAL A 492 10.65 -50.39 17.08
N GLY A 493 11.06 -51.65 17.12
CA GLY A 493 11.05 -52.50 15.93
C GLY A 493 11.20 -53.99 16.22
N GLY A 494 10.59 -54.51 17.29
CA GLY A 494 10.34 -55.94 17.46
C GLY A 494 8.90 -56.27 17.03
N PRO A 495 8.64 -57.36 16.29
CA PRO A 495 7.29 -57.77 15.92
C PRO A 495 6.49 -58.12 17.19
N ARG A 496 5.28 -57.58 17.30
CA ARG A 496 4.31 -58.03 18.31
C ARG A 496 3.82 -59.43 17.89
N VAL A 497 4.12 -60.43 18.73
CA VAL A 497 3.47 -61.75 18.71
C VAL A 497 2.06 -61.60 19.24
#